data_AF-A0A942S8S9-F1
#
_entry.id   AF-A0A942S8S9-F1
#
_cell.length_a   1.000
_cell.length_b   1.000
_cell.length_c   1.000
_cell.angle_alpha   90.00
_cell.angle_beta   90.00
_cell.angle_gamma   90.00
#
_symmetry.space_group_name_H-M   'P 1'
#
loop_
_entity.id
_entity.type
_entity.pdbx_description
1 polymer ?
#
loop_
_entity_poly.entity_id
_entity_poly.type
_entity_poly.pdbx_seq_one_letter_code
_entity_poly.pdbx_strand_id
1 'polypeptide(L)'
;MKRTLSFLFFLFPLSVFAHGEEVLISVLLEFITFIIVLVFLFSIRLHQKKKAYLFLFYFLSVVGVNYFINSMPYRENKTMINIIGVAIPLSVTFLGWLFYKKASKDVS
;
A
#
# COMPACT_ATOMS: atom_id res chain seq x y z
N MET A 1 5.07 -27.06 22.97
CA MET A 1 6.08 -26.21 22.30
C MET A 1 5.45 -24.90 21.77
N LYS A 2 4.86 -24.07 22.64
CA LYS A 2 4.09 -22.85 22.27
C LYS A 2 4.44 -21.60 23.10
N ARG A 3 5.57 -21.60 23.83
CA ARG A 3 5.91 -20.51 24.77
C ARG A 3 7.23 -19.77 24.48
N THR A 4 7.89 -20.07 23.37
CA THR A 4 9.22 -19.50 23.07
C THR A 4 9.20 -18.34 22.06
N LEU A 5 8.04 -18.02 21.47
CA LEU A 5 7.91 -16.90 20.53
C LEU A 5 7.70 -15.55 21.24
N SER A 6 7.14 -15.55 22.46
CA SER A 6 6.87 -14.30 23.20
C SER A 6 8.14 -13.66 23.79
N PHE A 7 9.18 -14.45 24.07
CA PHE A 7 10.44 -13.90 24.63
C PHE A 7 11.29 -13.19 23.58
N LEU A 8 11.18 -13.59 22.31
CA LEU A 8 11.86 -12.94 21.18
C LEU A 8 11.31 -11.53 20.90
N PHE A 9 10.04 -11.26 21.23
CA PHE A 9 9.45 -9.92 21.18
C PHE A 9 9.93 -8.99 22.30
N PHE A 10 10.36 -9.53 23.45
CA PHE A 10 10.81 -8.72 24.59
C PHE A 10 12.29 -8.33 24.52
N LEU A 11 13.08 -8.97 23.65
CA LEU A 11 14.47 -8.61 23.37
C LEU A 11 14.61 -7.64 22.19
N PHE A 12 13.50 -7.18 21.60
CA PHE A 12 13.54 -6.14 20.58
C PHE A 12 14.01 -4.83 21.24
N PRO A 13 15.04 -4.14 20.69
CA PRO A 13 15.64 -3.02 21.38
C PRO A 13 14.65 -1.85 21.37
N LEU A 14 14.21 -1.44 22.55
CA LEU A 14 13.39 -0.24 22.76
C LEU A 14 14.08 1.04 22.23
N SER A 15 15.40 1.02 21.99
CA SER A 15 16.13 2.11 21.34
C SER A 15 15.89 2.19 19.82
N VAL A 16 15.55 1.07 19.16
CA VAL A 16 15.12 1.05 17.75
C VAL A 16 13.72 1.65 17.61
N PHE A 17 12.88 1.60 18.64
CA PHE A 17 11.55 2.21 18.59
C PHE A 17 11.57 3.73 18.52
N ALA A 18 12.56 4.43 19.09
CA ALA A 18 12.63 5.89 19.01
C ALA A 18 13.00 6.43 17.60
N HIS A 19 13.63 5.62 16.75
CA HIS A 19 13.87 5.94 15.31
C HIS A 19 12.96 5.15 14.37
N GLY A 20 12.44 4.01 14.81
CA GLY A 20 11.60 3.10 14.04
C GLY A 20 10.11 3.37 14.18
N GLU A 21 9.65 4.15 15.17
CA GLU A 21 8.25 4.57 15.29
C GLU A 21 7.79 5.31 14.03
N GLU A 22 8.64 6.16 13.47
CA GLU A 22 8.29 6.91 12.26
C GLU A 22 8.11 5.98 11.07
N VAL A 23 9.05 5.04 10.88
CA VAL A 23 8.99 4.04 9.81
C VAL A 23 7.78 3.11 9.99
N LEU A 24 7.44 2.75 11.22
CA LEU A 24 6.26 1.93 11.53
C LEU A 24 4.96 2.61 11.10
N ILE A 25 4.85 3.94 11.23
CA ILE A 25 3.67 4.68 10.76
C ILE A 25 3.53 4.55 9.24
N SER A 26 4.61 4.71 8.47
CA SER A 26 4.57 4.56 7.01
C SER A 26 4.17 3.14 6.61
N VAL A 27 4.78 2.12 7.23
CA VAL A 27 4.44 0.71 6.96
C VAL A 27 2.98 0.41 7.33
N LEU A 28 2.50 0.95 8.45
CA LEU A 28 1.10 0.79 8.85
C LEU A 28 0.14 1.45 7.85
N LEU A 29 0.46 2.63 7.34
CA LEU A 29 -0.33 3.31 6.32
C LEU A 29 -0.36 2.53 5.00
N GLU A 30 0.76 1.98 4.56
CA GLU A 30 0.82 1.11 3.39
C GLU A 30 -0.02 -0.16 3.59
N PHE A 31 0.05 -0.78 4.78
CA PHE A 31 -0.76 -1.94 5.11
C PHE A 31 -2.26 -1.63 5.12
N ILE A 32 -2.68 -0.52 5.74
CA ILE A 32 -4.08 -0.08 5.73
C ILE A 32 -4.54 0.18 4.29
N THR A 33 -3.69 0.83 3.48
CA THR A 33 -3.98 1.11 2.07
C THR A 33 -4.17 -0.17 1.27
N PHE A 34 -3.33 -1.17 1.50
CA PHE A 34 -3.46 -2.48 0.89
C PHE A 34 -4.80 -3.14 1.24
N ILE A 35 -5.21 -3.11 2.51
CA ILE A 35 -6.52 -3.63 2.94
C ILE A 35 -7.67 -2.87 2.26
N ILE A 36 -7.60 -1.55 2.19
CA ILE A 36 -8.62 -0.72 1.49
C ILE A 36 -8.73 -1.14 0.02
N VAL A 37 -7.60 -1.33 -0.67
CA VAL A 37 -7.59 -1.77 -2.07
C VAL A 37 -8.18 -3.15 -2.24
N LEU A 38 -7.88 -4.10 -1.34
CA LEU A 38 -8.49 -5.42 -1.38
C LEU A 38 -10.01 -5.34 -1.22
N VAL A 39 -10.50 -4.63 -0.20
CA VAL A 39 -11.94 -4.44 0.04
C VAL A 39 -12.61 -3.79 -1.19
N PHE A 40 -11.96 -2.79 -1.77
CA PHE A 40 -12.42 -2.15 -3.02
C PHE A 40 -12.50 -3.17 -4.17
N LEU A 41 -11.45 -3.95 -4.43
CA LEU A 41 -11.43 -4.96 -5.48
C LEU A 41 -12.46 -6.08 -5.26
N PHE A 42 -12.74 -6.45 -4.01
CA PHE A 42 -13.80 -7.40 -3.69
C PHE A 42 -15.20 -6.83 -3.93
N SER A 43 -15.44 -5.56 -3.56
CA SER A 43 -16.75 -4.92 -3.70
C SER A 43 -17.16 -4.60 -5.15
N ILE A 44 -16.20 -4.37 -6.05
CA ILE A 44 -16.51 -4.11 -7.47
C ILE A 44 -16.91 -5.39 -8.22
N ARG A 45 -17.96 -5.28 -9.05
CA ARG A 45 -18.43 -6.35 -9.95
C ARG A 45 -17.65 -6.34 -11.27
N LEU A 46 -16.40 -6.78 -11.23
CA LEU A 46 -15.56 -7.00 -12.41
C LEU A 46 -15.19 -8.49 -12.56
N HIS A 47 -14.90 -8.93 -13.78
CA HIS A 47 -14.31 -10.26 -14.01
C HIS A 47 -12.94 -10.38 -13.34
N GLN A 48 -12.61 -11.60 -12.87
CA GLN A 48 -11.38 -11.87 -12.11
C GLN A 48 -10.11 -11.42 -12.85
N LYS A 49 -10.06 -11.57 -14.19
CA LYS A 49 -8.95 -11.08 -15.02
C LYS A 49 -8.73 -9.56 -14.89
N LYS A 50 -9.81 -8.76 -14.92
CA LYS A 50 -9.73 -7.29 -14.78
C LYS A 50 -9.30 -6.89 -13.37
N LYS A 51 -9.78 -7.62 -12.35
CA LYS A 51 -9.34 -7.41 -10.95
C LYS A 51 -7.85 -7.69 -10.78
N ALA A 52 -7.33 -8.74 -11.41
CA ALA A 52 -5.91 -9.07 -11.39
C ALA A 52 -5.06 -7.95 -12.03
N TYR A 53 -5.50 -7.36 -13.14
CA TYR A 53 -4.80 -6.21 -13.74
C TYR A 53 -4.83 -4.97 -12.85
N LEU A 54 -5.95 -4.67 -12.19
CA LEU A 54 -6.01 -3.56 -11.22
C LEU A 54 -5.07 -3.79 -10.05
N PHE A 55 -5.00 -5.01 -9.54
CA PHE A 55 -4.05 -5.38 -8.49
C PHE A 55 -2.59 -5.26 -8.96
N LEU A 56 -2.30 -5.65 -10.20
CA LEU A 56 -0.98 -5.47 -10.79
C LEU A 56 -0.61 -3.99 -10.90
N PHE A 57 -1.52 -3.13 -11.34
CA PHE A 57 -1.28 -1.69 -11.39
C PHE A 57 -1.06 -1.08 -10.01
N TYR A 58 -1.85 -1.50 -9.01
CA TYR A 58 -1.59 -1.16 -7.61
C TYR A 58 -0.17 -1.55 -7.20
N PHE A 59 0.21 -2.81 -7.41
CA PHE A 59 1.51 -3.31 -7.00
C PHE A 59 2.66 -2.56 -7.69
N LEU A 60 2.57 -2.33 -9.01
CA LEU A 60 3.55 -1.55 -9.75
C LEU A 60 3.66 -0.11 -9.25
N SER A 61 2.54 0.51 -8.89
CA SER A 61 2.55 1.86 -8.32
C SER A 61 3.21 1.92 -6.95
N VAL A 62 2.98 0.93 -6.08
CA VAL A 62 3.67 0.83 -4.77
C VAL A 62 5.18 0.68 -4.96
N VAL A 63 5.60 -0.21 -5.87
CA VAL A 63 7.02 -0.41 -6.19
C VAL A 63 7.65 0.85 -6.75
N GLY A 64 6.98 1.52 -7.68
CA GLY A 64 7.48 2.77 -8.28
C GLY A 64 7.59 3.91 -7.27
N VAL A 65 6.60 4.05 -6.39
CA VAL A 65 6.60 5.04 -5.30
C VAL A 65 7.72 4.75 -4.30
N ASN A 66 7.90 3.49 -3.89
CA ASN A 66 8.98 3.10 -2.98
C ASN A 66 10.36 3.35 -3.61
N TYR A 67 10.54 3.03 -4.89
CA TYR A 67 11.76 3.33 -5.62
C TYR A 67 12.07 4.84 -5.62
N PHE A 68 11.06 5.68 -5.82
CA PHE A 68 11.20 7.14 -5.78
C PHE A 68 11.52 7.66 -4.36
N ILE A 69 10.82 7.18 -3.35
CA ILE A 69 10.98 7.59 -1.94
C ILE A 69 12.35 7.21 -1.38
N ASN A 70 12.92 6.08 -1.79
CA ASN A 70 14.24 5.62 -1.34
C ASN A 70 15.37 6.63 -1.64
N SER A 71 15.16 7.58 -2.56
CA SER A 71 16.11 8.65 -2.87
C SER A 71 16.02 9.88 -1.95
N MET A 72 15.01 9.95 -1.06
CA MET A 72 14.67 11.14 -0.29
C MET A 72 15.00 10.99 1.22
N PRO A 73 15.46 12.06 1.90
CA PRO A 73 15.61 12.05 3.35
C PRO A 73 14.25 11.92 4.04
N TYR A 74 14.01 10.79 4.71
CA TYR A 74 12.71 10.47 5.29
C TYR A 74 12.24 11.49 6.34
N ARG A 75 13.13 11.90 7.24
CA ARG A 75 12.79 12.77 8.39
C ARG A 75 12.27 14.14 7.97
N GLU A 76 12.83 14.70 6.90
CA GLU A 76 12.43 16.01 6.37
C GLU A 76 11.14 15.93 5.55
N ASN A 77 10.85 14.75 4.98
CA ASN A 77 9.79 14.56 3.99
C ASN A 77 8.68 13.61 4.46
N LYS A 78 8.62 13.25 5.75
CA LYS A 78 7.72 12.23 6.31
C LYS A 78 6.27 12.39 5.86
N THR A 79 5.73 13.61 5.94
CA THR A 79 4.35 13.90 5.53
C THR A 79 4.15 13.67 4.03
N MET A 80 5.08 14.13 3.19
CA MET A 80 5.01 13.94 1.75
C MET A 80 5.12 12.47 1.38
N ILE A 81 6.06 11.74 1.98
CA ILE A 81 6.27 10.30 1.79
C ILE A 81 5.01 9.53 2.13
N ASN A 82 4.38 9.80 3.28
CA ASN A 82 3.14 9.15 3.69
C ASN A 82 1.98 9.46 2.74
N ILE A 83 1.84 10.73 2.31
CA ILE A 83 0.79 11.13 1.37
C ILE A 83 0.99 10.43 0.03
N ILE A 84 2.20 10.46 -0.54
CA ILE A 84 2.50 9.87 -1.85
C ILE A 84 2.36 8.35 -1.80
N GLY A 85 2.87 7.71 -0.73
CA GLY A 85 2.76 6.27 -0.48
C GLY A 85 1.33 5.75 -0.47
N VAL A 86 0.37 6.57 -0.04
CA VAL A 86 -1.06 6.22 0.00
C VAL A 86 -1.80 6.70 -1.24
N ALA A 87 -1.64 7.97 -1.60
CA ALA A 87 -2.45 8.63 -2.62
C ALA A 87 -2.18 8.11 -4.03
N ILE A 88 -0.90 7.87 -4.38
CA ILE A 88 -0.58 7.40 -5.74
C ILE A 88 -1.14 5.99 -5.98
N PRO A 89 -0.88 4.98 -5.12
CA PRO A 89 -1.42 3.64 -5.36
C PRO A 89 -2.95 3.57 -5.39
N LEU A 90 -3.62 4.33 -4.53
CA LEU A 90 -5.09 4.45 -4.57
C LEU A 90 -5.58 5.10 -5.86
N SER A 91 -4.96 6.19 -6.28
CA SER A 91 -5.36 6.93 -7.49
C SER A 91 -5.16 6.08 -8.73
N VAL A 92 -4.02 5.39 -8.87
CA VAL A 92 -3.74 4.49 -10.00
C VAL A 92 -4.80 3.39 -10.08
N THR A 93 -5.13 2.77 -8.95
CA THR A 93 -6.13 1.70 -8.88
C THR A 93 -7.52 2.22 -9.25
N PHE A 94 -7.91 3.38 -8.72
CA PHE A 94 -9.21 4.00 -8.96
C PHE A 94 -9.37 4.47 -10.41
N LEU A 95 -8.35 5.13 -10.97
CA LEU A 95 -8.33 5.54 -12.38
C LEU A 95 -8.39 4.31 -13.29
N GLY A 96 -7.61 3.26 -13.00
CA GLY A 96 -7.68 2.00 -13.74
C GLY A 96 -9.10 1.41 -13.75
N TRP A 97 -9.80 1.47 -12.61
CA TRP A 97 -11.19 1.03 -12.53
C TRP A 97 -12.13 1.89 -13.39
N LEU A 98 -11.96 3.23 -13.38
CA LEU A 98 -12.73 4.13 -14.23
C LEU A 98 -12.52 3.82 -15.72
N PHE A 99 -11.29 3.55 -16.15
CA PHE A 99 -10.98 3.15 -17.52
C PHE A 99 -11.73 1.85 -17.90
N TYR A 100 -11.69 0.83 -17.03
CA TYR A 100 -12.43 -0.41 -17.30
C TYR A 100 -13.95 -0.22 -17.32
N LYS A 101 -14.48 0.65 -16.45
CA LYS A 101 -15.90 0.97 -16.38
C LYS A 101 -16.37 1.70 -17.65
N LYS A 102 -15.57 2.63 -18.17
CA LYS A 102 -15.86 3.32 -19.43
C LYS A 102 -15.81 2.35 -20.61
N ALA A 103 -14.74 1.57 -20.73
CA ALA A 103 -14.59 0.58 -21.81
C ALA A 103 -15.69 -0.50 -21.82
N SER A 104 -16.29 -0.82 -20.66
CA SER A 104 -17.43 -1.75 -20.62
C SER A 104 -18.76 -1.15 -21.07
N LYS A 105 -18.92 0.17 -21.03
CA LYS A 105 -20.14 0.85 -21.50
C LYS A 105 -20.17 1.03 -23.01
N ASP A 106 -19.01 1.09 -23.65
CA ASP A 106 -18.90 1.28 -25.10
C ASP A 106 -19.20 0.00 -25.92
N VAL A 107 -19.42 -1.14 -25.24
CA VAL A 107 -19.65 -2.47 -25.86
C VAL A 107 -21.08 -2.98 -25.62
N SER A 108 -21.92 -2.22 -24.91
CA SER A 108 -23.34 -2.52 -24.66
C SER A 108 -24.25 -1.62 -25.46
#